data_AF-A0A9J5W880-F1
#
_entry.id   AF-A0A9J5W880-F1
#
_cell.length_a   1.000
_cell.length_b   1.000
_cell.length_c   1.000
_cell.angle_alpha   90.00
_cell.angle_beta   90.00
_cell.angle_gamma   90.00
#
_symmetry.space_group_name_H-M   'P 1'
#
loop_
_entity.id
_entity.type
_entity.pdbx_description
1 polymer ?
#
loop_
_entity_poly.entity_id
_entity_poly.type
_entity_poly.pdbx_seq_one_letter_code
_entity_poly.pdbx_strand_id
1 'polypeptide(L)'
;MNPCLKLEAGKLSNDGDMSVDGAIIATTRTLPIWSDGDLPPTPSLERKVVKELKEECHQMLAEFPTTDEDQKILDLMPECSRTLEASIKYRLHPKLLIEKVIQALEIYQDRIMF
;
A
#
# COMPACT_ATOMS: atom_id res chain seq x y z
N MET A 1 10.15 -14.75 -27.38
CA MET A 1 8.90 -14.61 -28.17
C MET A 1 7.76 -15.02 -27.26
N ASN A 2 6.93 -14.08 -26.84
CA ASN A 2 5.71 -14.33 -26.07
C ASN A 2 4.58 -14.82 -26.99
N PRO A 3 3.64 -15.63 -26.48
CA PRO A 3 2.27 -15.57 -26.96
C PRO A 3 1.33 -15.05 -25.86
N CYS A 4 0.61 -13.98 -26.20
CA CYS A 4 -0.46 -13.37 -25.41
C CYS A 4 -1.56 -14.38 -25.05
N LEU A 5 -1.96 -14.41 -23.77
CA LEU A 5 -3.20 -15.05 -23.35
C LEU A 5 -4.37 -14.08 -23.57
N LYS A 6 -5.29 -14.52 -24.43
CA LYS A 6 -6.55 -13.83 -24.73
C LYS A 6 -7.55 -14.21 -23.62
N LEU A 7 -7.95 -13.23 -22.82
CA LEU A 7 -9.03 -13.38 -21.82
C LEU A 7 -10.37 -13.14 -22.51
N GLU A 8 -11.15 -14.20 -22.72
CA GLU A 8 -12.58 -14.04 -23.01
C GLU A 8 -13.36 -14.10 -21.68
N ALA A 9 -14.00 -12.98 -21.34
CA ALA A 9 -14.89 -12.87 -20.19
C ALA A 9 -16.25 -13.50 -20.54
N GLY A 10 -16.51 -14.69 -19.98
CA GLY A 10 -17.82 -15.33 -20.04
C GLY A 10 -18.84 -14.60 -19.18
N LYS A 11 -20.00 -14.26 -19.75
CA LYS A 11 -21.14 -13.60 -19.10
C LYS A 11 -21.62 -14.37 -17.86
N LEU A 12 -21.81 -13.64 -16.76
CA LEU A 12 -22.50 -14.09 -15.55
C LEU A 12 -24.02 -14.05 -15.76
N SER A 13 -24.71 -15.16 -15.46
CA SER A 13 -26.17 -15.17 -15.24
C SER A 13 -26.45 -15.61 -13.81
N ASN A 14 -27.17 -14.72 -13.13
CA ASN A 14 -27.60 -14.69 -11.74
C ASN A 14 -28.66 -15.77 -11.46
N ASP A 15 -28.44 -16.64 -10.48
CA ASP A 15 -29.54 -17.09 -9.62
C ASP A 15 -29.04 -17.48 -8.23
N GLY A 16 -29.83 -17.09 -7.23
CA GLY A 16 -29.45 -17.07 -5.83
C GLY A 16 -29.37 -18.46 -5.22
N ASP A 17 -28.18 -18.83 -4.77
CA ASP A 17 -27.91 -19.68 -3.63
C ASP A 17 -26.51 -19.32 -3.13
N MET A 18 -26.30 -19.27 -1.82
CA MET A 18 -25.00 -19.04 -1.16
C MET A 18 -24.06 -20.25 -1.37
N SER A 19 -23.84 -20.61 -2.62
CA SER A 19 -22.77 -21.49 -3.03
C SER A 19 -21.56 -20.60 -3.27
N VAL A 20 -20.56 -20.75 -2.41
CA VAL A 20 -19.27 -20.09 -2.62
C VAL A 20 -18.72 -20.69 -3.91
N ASP A 21 -18.71 -19.89 -4.98
CA ASP A 21 -18.28 -20.31 -6.30
C ASP A 21 -16.89 -20.97 -6.19
N GLY A 22 -16.83 -22.27 -6.51
CA GLY A 22 -15.60 -23.05 -6.48
C GLY A 22 -14.52 -22.45 -7.38
N ALA A 23 -14.91 -21.66 -8.38
CA ALA A 23 -13.99 -20.88 -9.20
C ALA A 23 -13.35 -19.73 -8.41
N ILE A 24 -14.05 -19.05 -7.50
CA ILE A 24 -13.45 -18.02 -6.62
C ILE A 24 -12.43 -18.65 -5.67
N ILE A 25 -12.72 -19.84 -5.10
CA ILE A 25 -11.78 -20.58 -4.23
C ILE A 25 -10.57 -21.12 -5.02
N ALA A 26 -10.78 -21.59 -6.25
CA ALA A 26 -9.68 -22.02 -7.11
C ALA A 26 -8.81 -20.83 -7.54
N THR A 27 -9.43 -19.68 -7.81
CA THR A 27 -8.74 -18.45 -8.20
C THR A 27 -7.92 -17.89 -7.03
N THR A 28 -8.43 -17.93 -5.79
CA THR A 28 -7.64 -17.52 -4.61
C THR A 28 -6.42 -18.41 -4.37
N ARG A 29 -6.46 -19.69 -4.75
CA ARG A 29 -5.27 -20.57 -4.71
C ARG A 29 -4.23 -20.26 -5.79
N THR A 30 -4.61 -19.60 -6.88
CA THR A 30 -3.70 -19.18 -7.96
C THR A 30 -3.18 -17.76 -7.81
N LEU A 31 -3.66 -16.99 -6.82
CA LEU A 31 -3.07 -15.71 -6.49
C LEU A 31 -1.71 -15.95 -5.83
N PRO A 32 -0.67 -15.17 -6.17
CA PRO A 32 0.59 -15.21 -5.44
C PRO A 32 0.35 -14.66 -4.04
N ILE A 33 -0.06 -15.53 -3.12
CA ILE A 33 -0.11 -15.26 -1.68
C ILE A 33 1.31 -15.43 -1.16
N TRP A 34 2.02 -14.33 -0.98
CA TRP A 34 3.29 -14.33 -0.27
C TRP A 34 2.96 -14.70 1.18
N SER A 35 3.47 -15.83 1.64
CA SER A 35 3.40 -16.24 3.04
C SER A 35 4.44 -15.47 3.86
N ASP A 36 4.22 -15.31 5.17
CA ASP A 36 5.16 -14.61 6.08
C ASP A 36 6.57 -15.21 6.11
N GLY A 37 6.78 -16.42 5.55
CA GLY A 37 8.07 -17.10 5.44
C GLY A 37 8.65 -17.15 4.03
N ASP A 38 7.98 -16.57 3.03
CA ASP A 38 8.47 -16.60 1.64
C ASP A 38 9.64 -15.62 1.49
N LEU A 39 10.82 -16.16 1.19
CA LEU A 39 11.98 -15.35 0.85
C LEU A 39 11.90 -14.92 -0.62
N PRO A 40 12.12 -13.64 -0.93
CA PRO A 40 12.11 -13.20 -2.30
C PRO A 40 13.26 -13.89 -3.07
N PRO A 41 13.03 -14.23 -4.35
CA PRO A 41 13.97 -15.04 -5.13
C PRO A 41 15.33 -14.38 -5.35
N THR A 42 15.45 -13.07 -5.14
CA THR A 42 16.72 -12.34 -5.30
C THR A 42 16.83 -11.19 -4.28
N PRO A 43 17.43 -11.43 -3.09
CA PRO A 43 17.55 -10.41 -2.04
C PRO A 43 18.26 -9.12 -2.47
N SER A 44 19.23 -9.19 -3.40
CA SER A 44 19.93 -8.01 -3.91
C SER A 44 19.05 -7.11 -4.77
N LEU A 45 18.15 -7.70 -5.55
CA LEU A 45 17.19 -6.96 -6.37
C LEU A 45 16.15 -6.27 -5.49
N GLU A 46 15.61 -6.98 -4.51
CA GLU A 46 14.68 -6.42 -3.52
C GLU A 46 15.29 -5.23 -2.77
N ARG A 47 16.53 -5.35 -2.29
CA ARG A 47 17.22 -4.23 -1.63
C ARG A 47 17.31 -2.99 -2.51
N LYS A 48 17.55 -3.18 -3.81
CA LYS A 48 17.62 -2.08 -4.76
C LYS A 48 16.25 -1.41 -4.90
N VAL A 49 15.19 -2.20 -5.12
CA VAL A 49 13.82 -1.70 -5.28
C VAL A 49 13.32 -1.01 -4.01
N VAL A 50 13.58 -1.57 -2.84
CA VAL A 50 13.24 -0.97 -1.54
C VAL A 50 13.93 0.38 -1.36
N LYS A 51 15.22 0.47 -1.71
CA LYS A 51 15.97 1.72 -1.63
C LYS A 51 15.41 2.78 -2.58
N GLU A 52 15.08 2.39 -3.81
CA GLU A 52 14.49 3.29 -4.82
C GLU A 52 13.11 3.80 -4.35
N LEU A 53 12.25 2.91 -3.84
CA LEU A 53 10.93 3.30 -3.33
C LEU A 53 11.02 4.18 -2.08
N LYS A 54 11.96 3.91 -1.18
CA LYS A 54 12.21 4.77 -0.01
C LYS A 54 12.65 6.18 -0.42
N GLU A 55 13.53 6.29 -1.41
CA GLU A 55 13.96 7.58 -1.95
C GLU A 55 12.79 8.35 -2.58
N GLU A 56 11.94 7.67 -3.37
CA GLU A 56 10.73 8.26 -3.94
C GLU A 56 9.77 8.76 -2.83
N CYS A 57 9.59 7.97 -1.77
CA CYS A 57 8.78 8.38 -0.62
C CYS A 57 9.34 9.65 0.06
N HIS A 58 10.67 9.76 0.21
CA HIS A 58 11.29 10.98 0.75
C HIS A 58 11.11 12.18 -0.18
N GLN A 59 11.18 11.98 -1.49
CA GLN A 59 10.92 13.04 -2.48
C GLN A 59 9.46 13.51 -2.41
N MET A 60 8.51 12.57 -2.36
CA MET A 60 7.09 12.88 -2.17
C MET A 60 6.84 13.65 -0.88
N LEU A 61 7.50 13.30 0.23
CA LEU A 61 7.40 14.06 1.48
C LEU A 61 7.94 15.49 1.35
N ALA A 62 9.04 15.68 0.62
CA ALA A 62 9.66 16.99 0.41
C ALA A 62 8.81 17.92 -0.49
N GLU A 63 7.89 17.37 -1.29
CA GLU A 63 6.96 18.16 -2.12
C GLU A 63 5.84 18.80 -1.30
N PHE A 64 5.55 18.31 -0.08
CA PHE A 64 4.53 18.91 0.75
C PHE A 64 4.98 20.28 1.27
N PRO A 65 4.10 21.31 1.23
CA PRO A 65 4.45 22.66 1.69
C PRO A 65 4.54 22.79 3.22
N THR A 66 4.24 21.70 3.95
CA THR A 66 4.12 21.66 5.42
C THR A 66 4.70 20.33 5.90
N THR A 67 5.51 20.37 6.94
CA THR A 67 6.14 19.21 7.59
C THR A 67 5.31 18.81 8.81
N ASP A 68 5.60 19.37 9.99
CA ASP A 68 4.96 19.03 11.27
C ASP A 68 3.89 20.03 11.70
N GLU A 69 3.69 21.09 10.93
CA GLU A 69 2.79 22.19 11.29
C GLU A 69 1.34 21.70 11.41
N ASP A 70 0.92 20.77 10.55
CA ASP A 70 -0.45 20.28 10.53
C ASP A 70 -0.85 19.54 11.81
N GLN A 71 0.06 18.71 12.34
CA GLN A 71 -0.16 18.01 13.60
C GLN A 71 -0.23 19.02 14.75
N LYS A 72 0.69 20.00 14.77
CA LYS A 72 0.70 21.06 15.79
C LYS A 72 -0.59 21.89 15.76
N ILE A 73 -1.13 22.20 14.59
CA ILE A 73 -2.39 22.96 14.48
C ILE A 73 -3.54 22.15 15.06
N LEU A 74 -3.61 20.84 14.79
CA LEU A 74 -4.64 19.97 15.38
C LEU A 74 -4.50 19.87 16.91
N ASP A 75 -3.27 19.78 17.42
CA ASP A 75 -3.01 19.66 18.86
C ASP A 75 -3.29 20.96 19.63
N LEU A 76 -3.00 22.11 19.01
CA LEU A 76 -3.18 23.44 19.62
C LEU A 76 -4.62 23.97 19.51
N MET A 77 -5.43 23.43 18.59
CA MET A 77 -6.80 23.90 18.34
C MET A 77 -7.82 22.75 18.42
N PRO A 78 -8.03 22.14 19.61
CA PRO A 78 -8.96 21.02 19.76
C PRO A 78 -10.42 21.37 19.46
N GLU A 79 -10.80 22.65 19.56
CA GLU A 79 -12.16 23.15 19.32
C GLU A 79 -12.33 23.81 17.93
N CYS A 80 -11.51 23.44 16.95
CA CYS A 80 -11.61 24.02 15.61
C CYS A 80 -12.88 23.55 14.87
N SER A 81 -13.32 24.30 13.85
CA SER A 81 -14.50 23.89 13.06
C SER A 81 -14.25 22.55 12.36
N ARG A 82 -15.27 21.69 12.28
CA ARG A 82 -15.17 20.38 11.60
C ARG A 82 -14.61 20.47 10.17
N THR A 83 -14.94 21.55 9.47
CA THR A 83 -14.42 21.81 8.11
C THR A 83 -12.92 22.09 8.12
N LEU A 84 -12.44 22.89 9.06
CA LEU A 84 -11.01 23.19 9.21
C LEU A 84 -10.26 21.92 9.61
N GLU A 85 -10.76 21.17 10.59
CA GLU A 85 -10.18 19.90 11.04
C GLU A 85 -10.04 18.91 9.87
N ALA A 86 -11.11 18.72 9.09
CA ALA A 86 -11.10 17.84 7.93
C ALA A 86 -10.08 18.30 6.87
N SER A 87 -9.96 19.61 6.64
CA SER A 87 -9.01 20.16 5.67
C SER A 87 -7.54 19.97 6.10
N ILE A 88 -7.25 20.06 7.40
CA ILE A 88 -5.91 19.82 7.94
C ILE A 88 -5.60 18.32 7.89
N LYS A 89 -6.54 17.47 8.32
CA LYS A 89 -6.41 16.00 8.23
C LYS A 89 -6.18 15.53 6.80
N TYR A 90 -6.89 16.12 5.83
CA TYR A 90 -6.71 15.81 4.41
C TYR A 90 -5.27 16.04 3.92
N ARG A 91 -4.62 17.10 4.42
CA ARG A 91 -3.21 17.40 4.10
C ARG A 91 -2.22 16.55 4.90
N LEU A 92 -2.54 16.24 6.16
CA LEU A 92 -1.68 15.49 7.07
C LEU A 92 -1.63 13.98 6.76
N HIS A 93 -2.78 13.36 6.48
CA HIS A 93 -2.87 11.90 6.37
C HIS A 93 -1.99 11.29 5.26
N PRO A 94 -1.88 11.89 4.05
CA PRO A 94 -0.96 11.38 3.03
C PRO A 94 0.49 11.35 3.50
N LYS A 95 0.95 12.35 4.25
CA LYS A 95 2.31 12.39 4.81
C LYS A 95 2.53 11.24 5.79
N LEU A 96 1.59 11.05 6.73
CA LEU A 96 1.64 9.95 7.70
C LEU A 96 1.63 8.59 7.01
N LEU A 97 0.86 8.43 5.92
CA LEU A 97 0.86 7.19 5.15
C LEU A 97 2.24 6.91 4.54
N ILE A 98 2.87 7.92 3.92
CA ILE A 98 4.19 7.78 3.32
C ILE A 98 5.25 7.44 4.39
N GLU A 99 5.21 8.10 5.55
CA GLU A 99 6.09 7.76 6.68
C GLU A 99 5.90 6.32 7.15
N LYS A 100 4.65 5.83 7.19
CA LYS A 100 4.36 4.43 7.53
C LYS A 100 4.88 3.46 6.49
N VAL A 101 4.83 3.82 5.21
CA VAL A 101 5.44 3.05 4.14
C VAL A 101 6.95 2.98 4.33
N ILE A 102 7.62 4.10 4.60
CA ILE A 102 9.07 4.12 4.89
C ILE A 102 9.41 3.21 6.07
N GLN A 103 8.67 3.31 7.19
CA GLN A 103 8.87 2.44 8.37
C GLN A 103 8.69 0.95 8.02
N ALA A 104 7.68 0.61 7.21
CA ALA A 104 7.44 -0.75 6.77
C ALA A 104 8.57 -1.28 5.88
N LEU A 105 9.10 -0.43 4.98
CA LEU A 105 10.24 -0.76 4.12
C LEU A 105 11.52 -0.99 4.91
N GLU A 106 11.77 -0.22 5.98
CA GLU A 106 12.89 -0.44 6.89
C GLU A 106 12.79 -1.78 7.62
N ILE A 107 11.61 -2.09 8.17
CA ILE A 107 11.34 -3.39 8.80
C ILE A 107 11.52 -4.53 7.80
N TYR A 108 11.03 -4.38 6.57
CA TYR A 108 11.18 -5.38 5.51
C TYR A 108 12.65 -5.61 5.15
N GLN A 109 13.42 -4.52 4.99
CA GLN A 109 14.85 -4.60 4.70
C GLN A 109 15.63 -5.29 5.82
N ASP A 110 15.32 -4.99 7.07
CA ASP A 110 15.94 -5.66 8.23
C ASP A 110 15.61 -7.15 8.27
N ARG A 111 14.38 -7.55 7.92
CA ARG A 111 13.95 -8.96 7.90
C ARG A 111 14.60 -9.78 6.78
N ILE A 112 14.87 -9.17 5.62
CA ILE A 112 15.59 -9.85 4.51
C ILE A 112 17.09 -10.05 4.81
N MET A 113 17.62 -9.37 5.83
CA MET A 113 19.02 -9.45 6.23
C MET A 113 19.32 -10.58 7.23
N PHE A 114 18.33 -11.41 7.58
CA PHE A 114 18.46 -12.63 8.39
C PHE A 114 17.97 -13.86 7.62
#